data_AF-A0A1I1R1I1-F1
#
_entry.id   AF-A0A1I1R1I1-F1
#
_cell.length_a   1.000
_cell.length_b   1.000
_cell.length_c   1.000
_cell.angle_alpha   90.00
_cell.angle_beta   90.00
_cell.angle_gamma   90.00
#
_symmetry.space_group_name_H-M   'P 1'
#
loop_
_entity.id
_entity.type
_entity.pdbx_description
1 polymer ?
#
loop_
_entity_poly.entity_id
_entity_poly.type
_entity_poly.pdbx_seq_one_letter_code
_entity_poly.pdbx_strand_id
1 'polypeptide(L)' 'MAGFLDDDRPAPKRAHEIGQDLSQLSVAELSERIVLLEAEIERLKEAREKKSASRSAADAFFKKA' A
#
# COMPACT_ATOMS: atom_id res chain seq x y z
N MET A 1 20.91 -30.45 -3.52
CA MET A 1 19.67 -30.41 -4.32
C MET A 1 18.49 -30.47 -3.36
N ALA A 2 17.99 -29.33 -2.91
CA ALA A 2 16.76 -29.22 -2.13
C ALA A 2 16.22 -27.79 -2.25
N GLY A 3 14.94 -27.66 -2.62
CA GLY A 3 14.15 -26.46 -2.29
C GLY A 3 13.76 -25.50 -3.43
N PHE A 4 13.38 -25.97 -4.61
CA PHE A 4 12.75 -25.13 -5.66
C PHE A 4 11.21 -25.00 -5.51
N LEU A 5 10.64 -25.19 -4.31
CA LEU A 5 9.18 -25.40 -4.14
C LEU A 5 8.46 -24.31 -3.33
N ASP A 6 9.12 -23.22 -2.93
CA ASP A 6 8.49 -22.15 -2.12
C ASP A 6 7.90 -20.97 -2.94
N ASP A 7 8.05 -21.01 -4.27
CA ASP A 7 7.69 -19.92 -5.19
C ASP A 7 6.34 -20.09 -5.91
N ASP A 8 5.64 -21.22 -5.72
CA ASP A 8 4.39 -21.53 -6.43
C ASP A 8 3.12 -21.23 -5.60
N ARG A 9 3.22 -20.25 -4.69
CA ARG A 9 2.02 -19.75 -3.99
C ARG A 9 1.28 -18.84 -4.95
N PRO A 10 -0.01 -19.11 -5.25
CA PRO A 10 -0.79 -18.23 -6.11
C PRO A 10 -0.76 -16.83 -5.49
N ALA A 11 -0.24 -15.86 -6.25
CA ALA A 11 -0.20 -14.48 -5.80
C ALA A 11 -1.62 -14.08 -5.36
N PRO A 12 -1.79 -13.44 -4.19
CA PRO A 12 -3.10 -13.05 -3.72
C PRO A 12 -3.77 -12.26 -4.83
N LYS A 13 -4.97 -12.70 -5.24
CA LYS A 13 -5.75 -12.00 -6.26
C LYS A 13 -5.84 -10.54 -5.84
N ARG A 14 -5.30 -9.64 -6.66
CA ARG A 14 -5.39 -8.20 -6.39
C ARG A 14 -6.87 -7.87 -6.38
N ALA A 15 -7.41 -7.48 -5.22
CA ALA A 15 -8.81 -7.08 -5.08
C ALA A 15 -9.15 -5.86 -5.96
N HIS A 16 -8.13 -5.08 -6.35
CA HIS A 16 -8.25 -3.93 -7.21
C HIS A 16 -6.92 -3.61 -7.93
N GLU A 17 -7.02 -3.01 -9.11
CA GLU A 17 -5.92 -2.44 -9.90
C GLU A 17 -6.17 -0.95 -10.21
N ILE A 18 -5.15 -0.10 -10.04
CA ILE A 18 -5.27 1.33 -10.31
C ILE A 18 -5.42 1.56 -11.82
N GLY A 19 -6.45 2.30 -12.22
CA GLY A 19 -6.72 2.61 -13.62
C GLY A 19 -7.41 1.50 -14.41
N GLN A 20 -7.96 0.45 -13.75
CA GLN A 20 -8.76 -0.54 -14.45
C GLN A 20 -10.04 0.06 -15.02
N ASP A 21 -10.60 -0.59 -16.04
CA ASP A 21 -11.93 -0.27 -16.54
C ASP A 21 -13.02 -0.57 -15.49
N LEU A 22 -13.92 0.39 -15.31
CA LEU A 22 -15.03 0.34 -14.36
C LEU A 22 -16.37 0.00 -15.04
N SER A 23 -16.42 -0.09 -16.37
CA SER A 23 -17.66 -0.26 -17.14
C SER A 23 -18.46 -1.52 -16.77
N GLN A 24 -17.78 -2.57 -16.31
CA GLN A 24 -18.37 -3.85 -15.93
C GLN A 24 -18.61 -3.98 -14.42
N LEU A 25 -18.27 -2.98 -13.62
CA LEU A 25 -18.44 -3.01 -12.17
C LEU A 25 -19.80 -2.47 -11.76
N SER A 26 -20.43 -3.14 -10.80
CA SER A 26 -21.62 -2.66 -10.12
C SER A 26 -21.31 -1.53 -9.13
N VAL A 27 -22.35 -0.77 -8.75
CA VAL A 27 -22.24 0.30 -7.74
C VAL A 27 -21.75 -0.24 -6.39
N ALA A 28 -22.15 -1.45 -6.01
CA ALA A 28 -21.70 -2.08 -4.77
C ALA A 28 -20.20 -2.40 -4.82
N GLU A 29 -19.73 -3.01 -5.91
CA GLU A 29 -18.29 -3.31 -6.10
C GLU A 29 -17.44 -2.03 -6.12
N LEU A 30 -17.94 -0.97 -6.75
CA LEU A 30 -17.28 0.35 -6.72
C LEU A 30 -17.20 0.90 -5.29
N SER A 31 -18.26 0.75 -4.50
CA SER A 31 -18.29 1.21 -3.11
C SER A 31 -17.31 0.45 -2.22
N GLU A 32 -17.28 -0.88 -2.32
CA GLU A 32 -16.31 -1.72 -1.59
C GLU A 32 -14.86 -1.35 -1.95
N ARG A 33 -14.62 -1.13 -3.25
CA ARG A 33 -13.30 -0.73 -3.73
C ARG A 33 -12.86 0.64 -3.23
N ILE A 34 -13.78 1.61 -3.17
CA ILE A 34 -13.50 2.94 -2.61
C ILE A 34 -13.04 2.80 -1.16
N VAL A 35 -13.79 2.05 -0.34
CA VAL A 35 -13.44 1.83 1.08
C VAL A 35 -12.04 1.21 1.23
N LEU A 36 -11.70 0.21 0.39
CA LEU A 36 -10.37 -0.41 0.41
C LEU A 36 -9.26 0.59 0.05
N LEU A 37 -9.48 1.43 -0.95
CA LEU A 37 -8.51 2.43 -1.39
C LEU A 37 -8.35 3.56 -0.38
N GLU A 38 -9.42 4.01 0.26
CA GLU A 38 -9.37 5.02 1.33
C GLU A 38 -8.57 4.51 2.53
N ALA A 39 -8.79 3.26 2.95
CA ALA A 39 -8.01 2.63 4.00
C ALA A 39 -6.50 2.56 3.66
N GLU A 40 -6.17 2.23 2.40
CA GLU A 40 -4.77 2.20 1.97
C GLU A 40 -4.17 3.62 1.89
N ILE A 41 -4.95 4.64 1.48
CA ILE A 41 -4.51 6.04 1.52
C ILE A 41 -4.16 6.47 2.94
N GLU A 42 -5.00 6.16 3.93
CA GLU A 42 -4.72 6.49 5.33
C GLU A 42 -3.46 5.78 5.85
N ARG A 43 -3.30 4.48 5.55
CA ARG A 43 -2.07 3.74 5.87
C ARG A 43 -0.82 4.40 5.28
N LEU A 44 -0.88 4.82 4.01
CA LEU A 44 0.24 5.50 3.33
C LEU A 44 0.53 6.87 3.95
N LYS A 45 -0.50 7.63 4.32
CA LYS A 45 -0.34 8.90 5.04
C LYS A 45 0.38 8.68 6.37
N GLU A 46 -0.06 7.72 7.18
CA GLU A 46 0.59 7.40 8.45
C GLU A 46 2.06 6.98 8.26
N ALA A 47 2.34 6.13 7.28
CA ALA A 47 3.70 5.70 6.98
C ALA A 47 4.59 6.88 6.54
N ARG A 48 4.03 7.81 5.75
CA ARG A 48 4.72 9.04 5.35
C ARG A 48 5.03 9.91 6.56
N GLU A 49 4.08 10.15 7.45
CA GLU A 49 4.29 10.96 8.64
C GLU A 49 5.36 10.35 9.56
N LYS A 50 5.31 9.03 9.79
CA LYS A 50 6.35 8.32 10.56
C LYS A 50 7.74 8.48 9.95
N LYS A 51 7.85 8.33 8.61
CA LYS A 51 9.12 8.52 7.89
C LYS A 51 9.60 9.97 7.91
N SER A 52 8.69 10.93 7.79
CA SER A 52 8.99 12.37 7.85
C SER A 52 9.53 12.75 9.24
N ALA A 53 8.84 12.33 10.30
CA ALA A 53 9.26 12.55 11.68
C ALA A 53 10.65 11.94 11.96
N SER A 54 10.90 10.73 11.46
CA SER A 54 12.22 10.09 11.56
C SER A 54 13.31 10.89 10.83
N ARG A 55 13.00 11.44 9.65
CA ARG A 55 13.95 12.26 8.89
C ARG A 55 14.22 13.58 9.60
N SER A 56 13.20 14.28 10.08
CA SER A 56 13.37 15.54 10.81
C SER A 56 14.15 15.36 12.11
N ALA A 57 13.96 14.26 12.83
CA ALA A 57 14.74 13.93 14.02
C ALA A 57 16.23 13.68 13.68
N ALA A 58 16.50 12.98 12.58
CA ALA A 58 17.86 12.78 12.09
C ALA A 58 18.50 14.11 11.65
N ASP A 59 17.81 14.91 10.85
CA ASP A 59 18.32 16.22 10.38
C ASP A 59 18.63 17.17 11.55
N ALA A 60 17.82 17.15 12.62
CA ALA A 60 18.07 17.94 13.83
C ALA A 60 19.28 17.43 14.64
N PHE A 61 19.56 16.13 14.62
CA PHE A 61 20.74 15.53 15.25
C PHE A 61 22.02 15.87 14.47
N PHE A 62 21.99 15.79 13.14
CA PHE A 62 23.15 16.07 12.29
C PHE A 62 23.47 17.56 12.15
N LYS A 63 22.49 18.48 12.28
CA LYS A 63 22.72 19.94 12.20
C LYS A 63 23.28 20.56 13.50
N LYS A 64 23.37 19.79 14.59
CA LYS A 64 24.01 20.21 15.84
C LYS A 64 25.50 19.82 15.94
N ALA A 65 26.07 19.26 14.88
CA ALA A 65 27.52 19.01 14.75
C ALA A 65 28.24 20.21 14.12
#